data_AF-A0A1M6CI08-F1
#
_entry.id   AF-A0A1M6CI08-F1
#
_cell.length_a   1.000
_cell.length_b   1.000
_cell.length_c   1.000
_cell.angle_alpha   90.00
_cell.angle_beta   90.00
_cell.angle_gamma   90.00
#
_symmetry.space_group_name_H-M   'P 1'
#
loop_
_entity.id
_entity.type
_entity.pdbx_description
1 polymer ?
#
loop_
_entity_poly.entity_id
_entity_poly.type
_entity_poly.pdbx_seq_one_letter_code
_entity_poly.pdbx_strand_id
1 'polypeptide(L)'
;MNLTQKMMRKIKKIGVLSFAKLQAFLGIIIGFILGIIYAFGGLIIDTLVTLDWMTSTETPGLSYGSVLAFGALIGMPLIFSCIGFFLGIIEASLYNFSTKWFGGLKLDIQYSIEARS
;
A
#
# COMPACT_ATOMS: atom_id res chain seq x y z
N MET A 1 14.86 -6.53 -39.60
CA MET A 1 13.78 -5.58 -39.99
C MET A 1 12.76 -5.58 -38.87
N ASN A 2 12.71 -4.53 -38.03
CA ASN A 2 11.79 -4.46 -36.90
C ASN A 2 10.43 -3.96 -37.39
N LEU A 3 9.40 -4.81 -37.29
CA LEU A 3 8.02 -4.41 -37.51
C LEU A 3 7.41 -3.99 -36.17
N THR A 4 7.02 -2.72 -36.08
CA THR A 4 6.30 -2.18 -34.93
C THR A 4 4.80 -2.27 -35.19
N GLN A 5 4.09 -3.06 -34.38
CA GLN A 5 2.63 -3.19 -34.48
C GLN A 5 1.96 -2.40 -33.35
N LYS A 6 0.95 -1.59 -33.71
CA LYS A 6 0.15 -0.80 -32.77
C LYS A 6 -1.25 -1.39 -32.68
N MET A 7 -1.66 -1.86 -31.50
CA MET A 7 -2.98 -2.43 -31.24
C MET A 7 -3.72 -1.60 -30.20
N MET A 8 -4.96 -1.19 -30.51
CA MET A 8 -5.84 -0.49 -29.55
C MET A 8 -6.73 -1.50 -28.82
N ARG A 9 -6.58 -1.63 -27.50
CA ARG A 9 -7.38 -2.53 -26.67
C ARG A 9 -8.20 -1.74 -25.64
N LYS A 10 -9.52 -2.00 -25.56
CA LYS A 10 -10.38 -1.42 -24.53
C LYS A 10 -10.41 -2.32 -23.29
N ILE A 11 -9.98 -1.82 -22.13
CA ILE A 11 -10.10 -2.51 -20.85
C ILE A 11 -11.42 -2.10 -20.18
N LYS A 12 -12.42 -2.98 -20.31
CA LYS A 12 -13.76 -2.78 -19.72
C LYS A 12 -13.88 -3.31 -18.28
N LYS A 13 -13.04 -4.26 -17.88
CA LYS A 13 -13.07 -4.87 -16.55
C LYS A 13 -11.66 -5.04 -16.01
N ILE A 14 -11.48 -4.70 -14.74
CA ILE A 14 -10.29 -5.05 -13.96
C ILE A 14 -10.63 -6.19 -13.00
N GLY A 15 -9.68 -7.10 -12.82
CA GLY A 15 -9.80 -8.20 -11.87
C GLY A 15 -9.82 -7.64 -10.45
N VAL A 16 -10.98 -7.66 -9.80
CA VAL A 16 -11.17 -7.11 -8.45
C VAL A 16 -10.18 -7.69 -7.46
N LEU A 17 -9.99 -9.01 -7.49
CA LEU A 17 -9.06 -9.70 -6.59
C LEU A 17 -7.59 -9.37 -6.89
N SER A 18 -7.21 -9.24 -8.16
CA SER A 18 -5.84 -8.86 -8.56
C SER A 18 -5.51 -7.44 -8.13
N PHE A 19 -6.46 -6.51 -8.29
CA PHE A 19 -6.30 -5.12 -7.87
C PHE A 19 -6.28 -4.99 -6.35
N ALA A 20 -7.14 -5.71 -5.64
CA ALA A 20 -7.15 -5.75 -4.18
C ALA A 20 -5.83 -6.26 -3.59
N LYS A 21 -5.23 -7.31 -4.19
CA LYS A 21 -3.90 -7.80 -3.78
C LYS A 21 -2.80 -6.75 -4.01
N LEU A 22 -2.87 -6.02 -5.11
CA LEU A 22 -1.92 -4.94 -5.40
C LEU A 22 -2.05 -3.80 -4.39
N GLN A 23 -3.27 -3.37 -4.09
CA GLN A 23 -3.52 -2.36 -3.07
C GLN A 23 -3.10 -2.83 -1.66
N ALA A 24 -3.36 -4.09 -1.31
CA ALA A 24 -2.88 -4.67 -0.06
C ALA A 24 -1.34 -4.62 0.04
N PHE A 25 -0.64 -4.97 -1.05
CA PHE A 25 0.82 -4.89 -1.11
C PHE A 25 1.35 -3.46 -0.98
N LEU A 26 0.71 -2.48 -1.63
CA LEU A 26 1.02 -1.07 -1.41
C LEU A 26 0.76 -0.64 0.03
N GLY A 27 -0.33 -1.12 0.63
CA GLY A 27 -0.67 -0.92 2.03
C GLY A 27 0.39 -1.48 2.99
N ILE A 28 0.98 -2.64 2.70
CA ILE A 28 2.11 -3.19 3.47
C ILE A 28 3.29 -2.23 3.44
N ILE A 29 3.67 -1.73 2.26
CA ILE A 29 4.82 -0.82 2.10
C ILE A 29 4.58 0.47 2.89
N ILE A 30 3.40 1.08 2.73
CA ILE A 30 3.03 2.31 3.43
C ILE A 30 2.99 2.07 4.94
N GLY A 31 2.30 1.02 5.39
CA GLY A 31 2.21 0.66 6.80
C GLY A 31 3.56 0.32 7.42
N PHE A 32 4.50 -0.23 6.64
CA PHE A 32 5.86 -0.47 7.09
C PHE A 32 6.65 0.83 7.28
N ILE A 33 6.58 1.76 6.33
CA ILE A 33 7.21 3.08 6.47
C ILE A 33 6.65 3.81 7.69
N LEU A 34 5.33 3.81 7.88
CA LEU A 34 4.69 4.41 9.04
C LEU A 34 5.05 3.69 10.34
N GLY A 35 5.14 2.35 10.30
CA GLY A 35 5.57 1.53 11.43
C GLY A 35 7.00 1.84 11.86
N ILE A 36 7.92 2.08 10.92
CA ILE A 36 9.28 2.55 11.21
C ILE A 36 9.22 3.91 11.90
N ILE A 37 8.51 4.88 11.34
CA ILE A 37 8.41 6.23 11.92
C ILE A 37 7.84 6.16 13.34
N TYR A 38 6.81 5.34 13.56
CA TYR A 38 6.18 5.17 14.87
C TYR A 38 7.09 4.44 15.86
N ALA A 39 7.83 3.41 15.43
CA ALA A 39 8.75 2.68 16.29
C ALA A 39 9.90 3.58 16.78
N PHE A 40 10.54 4.31 15.87
CA PHE A 40 11.65 5.21 16.21
C PHE A 40 11.16 6.46 16.96
N GLY A 41 10.03 7.05 16.54
CA GLY A 41 9.41 8.16 17.26
C GLY A 41 9.01 7.78 18.67
N GLY A 42 8.37 6.62 18.85
CA GLY A 42 8.00 6.05 20.14
C GLY A 42 9.21 5.82 21.04
N LEU A 43 10.30 5.24 20.51
CA LEU A 43 11.54 5.04 21.26
C LEU A 43 12.18 6.36 21.73
N ILE A 44 12.19 7.38 20.87
CA ILE A 44 12.70 8.71 21.24
C ILE A 44 11.86 9.32 22.37
N ILE A 45 10.52 9.24 22.28
CA ILE A 45 9.64 9.74 23.34
C ILE A 45 9.86 8.95 24.64
N ASP A 46 9.93 7.62 24.58
CA ASP A 46 10.13 6.76 25.76
C ASP A 46 11.47 7.05 26.46
N THR A 47 12.54 7.30 25.69
CA THR A 47 13.85 7.65 26.25
C THR A 47 13.84 9.05 26.89
N LEU A 48 13.16 10.03 26.30
CA LEU A 48 13.00 11.37 26.88
C LEU A 48 12.19 11.35 28.19
N VAL A 49 11.16 10.51 28.28
CA VAL A 49 10.36 10.31 29.50
C VAL A 49 11.18 9.60 30.58
N THR A 50 11.97 8.60 30.20
CA THR A 50 12.83 7.86 31.15
C THR A 50 13.94 8.74 31.73
N LEU A 51 14.40 9.75 31.00
CA LEU A 51 15.38 10.74 31.46
C LEU A 51 14.77 11.87 32.30
N ASP A 52 13.48 11.78 32.65
CA ASP A 52 12.71 12.75 33.44
C ASP A 52 12.68 14.17 32.81
N TRP A 53 12.91 14.23 31.49
CA TRP A 53 12.93 15.48 30.73
C TRP A 53 11.53 15.86 30.22
N MET A 54 10.60 14.89 30.17
CA MET A 54 9.17 15.07 29.87
C MET A 54 8.31 14.13 30.71
N THR A 55 7.22 14.63 31.28
CA THR A 55 6.25 13.82 32.02
C THR A 55 5.09 13.40 31.11
N SER A 56 4.96 12.10 30.89
CA SER A 56 3.87 11.51 30.10
C SER A 56 3.06 10.58 31.00
N THR A 57 1.76 10.85 31.16
CA THR A 57 0.84 10.02 31.97
C THR A 57 0.49 8.67 31.34
N GLU A 58 0.73 8.52 30.04
CA GLU A 58 0.25 7.39 29.23
C GLU A 58 1.29 6.26 29.05
N THR A 59 2.56 6.50 29.38
CA THR A 59 3.62 5.48 29.24
C THR A 59 4.52 5.41 30.48
N PRO A 60 4.58 4.26 31.19
CA PRO A 60 5.50 4.08 32.30
C PRO A 60 6.91 3.78 31.76
N GLY A 61 7.55 4.78 31.15
CA GLY A 61 8.91 4.70 30.62
C GLY A 61 9.19 3.48 29.71
N LEU A 62 10.48 3.15 29.61
CA LEU A 62 11.13 2.20 28.68
C LEU A 62 10.57 0.74 28.62
N SER A 63 9.47 0.41 29.30
CA SER A 63 8.95 -0.96 29.36
C SER A 63 7.78 -1.22 28.41
N TYR A 64 6.68 -0.47 28.51
CA TYR A 64 5.46 -0.78 27.73
C TYR A 64 5.39 0.02 26.42
N GLY A 65 5.88 1.26 26.42
CA GLY A 65 5.89 2.13 25.24
C GLY A 65 6.77 1.57 24.12
N SER A 66 7.96 1.09 24.49
CA SER A 66 8.93 0.50 23.57
C SER A 66 8.42 -0.81 22.94
N VAL A 67 7.77 -1.70 23.71
CA VAL A 67 7.19 -2.94 23.17
C VAL A 67 6.07 -2.63 22.17
N LEU A 68 5.24 -1.63 22.45
CA LEU A 68 4.16 -1.19 21.57
C LEU A 68 4.72 -0.50 20.31
N ALA A 69 5.79 0.28 20.45
CA ALA A 69 6.50 0.95 19.37
C ALA A 69 7.12 -0.07 18.39
N PHE A 70 7.79 -1.12 18.88
CA PHE A 70 8.27 -2.21 18.02
C PHE A 70 7.14 -3.09 17.49
N GLY A 71 6.06 -3.25 18.25
CA GLY A 71 4.84 -3.92 17.79
C GLY A 71 4.21 -3.23 16.58
N ALA A 72 4.28 -1.90 16.48
CA ALA A 72 3.79 -1.14 15.33
C ALA A 72 4.52 -1.48 14.03
N LEU A 73 5.77 -1.97 14.10
CA LEU A 73 6.56 -2.34 12.93
C LEU A 73 5.97 -3.55 12.18
N ILE A 74 5.18 -4.38 12.88
CA ILE A 74 4.43 -5.52 12.31
C ILE A 74 2.94 -5.19 12.23
N GLY A 75 2.39 -4.53 13.26
CA GLY A 75 0.97 -4.19 13.36
C GLY A 75 0.51 -3.24 12.26
N MET A 76 1.24 -2.14 12.02
CA MET A 76 0.86 -1.15 11.00
C MET A 76 0.86 -1.72 9.58
N PRO A 77 1.91 -2.43 9.10
CA PRO A 77 1.84 -3.09 7.80
C PRO A 77 0.64 -4.02 7.66
N LEU A 78 0.33 -4.80 8.70
CA LEU A 78 -0.77 -5.76 8.66
C LEU A 78 -2.14 -5.07 8.59
N ILE A 79 -2.35 -4.03 9.42
CA ILE A 79 -3.58 -3.24 9.43
C ILE A 79 -3.76 -2.53 8.08
N PHE A 80 -2.73 -1.84 7.59
CA PHE A 80 -2.78 -1.12 6.33
C PHE A 80 -2.92 -2.07 5.13
N SER A 81 -2.37 -3.28 5.19
CA SER A 81 -2.58 -4.33 4.19
C SER A 81 -4.05 -4.74 4.10
N CYS A 82 -4.68 -5.02 5.24
CA CYS A 82 -6.10 -5.37 5.31
C CYS A 82 -6.98 -4.23 4.79
N ILE A 83 -6.74 -3.00 5.26
CA ILE A 83 -7.49 -1.82 4.82
C ILE A 83 -7.31 -1.60 3.32
N GLY A 84 -6.06 -1.67 2.82
CA GLY A 84 -5.73 -1.56 1.40
C GLY A 84 -6.44 -2.63 0.57
N PHE A 85 -6.50 -3.87 1.05
CA PHE A 85 -7.22 -4.95 0.38
C PHE A 85 -8.71 -4.63 0.20
N PHE A 86 -9.39 -4.21 1.28
CA PHE A 86 -10.81 -3.86 1.21
C PHE A 86 -11.07 -2.62 0.34
N LEU A 87 -10.24 -1.60 0.47
CA LEU A 87 -10.31 -0.41 -0.39
C LEU A 87 -10.12 -0.80 -1.87
N GLY A 88 -9.15 -1.67 -2.18
CA GLY A 88 -8.93 -2.16 -3.52
C GLY A 88 -10.12 -2.94 -4.09
N ILE A 89 -10.84 -3.73 -3.27
CA ILE A 89 -12.09 -4.37 -3.69
C ILE A 89 -13.13 -3.32 -4.08
N ILE A 90 -13.30 -2.30 -3.24
CA ILE A 90 -14.28 -1.22 -3.45
C ILE A 90 -13.93 -0.42 -4.70
N GLU A 91 -12.69 0.04 -4.81
CA GLU A 91 -12.16 0.79 -5.96
C GLU A 91 -12.32 0.02 -7.26
N ALA A 92 -11.95 -1.28 -7.27
CA ALA A 92 -12.08 -2.09 -8.47
C ALA A 92 -13.53 -2.37 -8.87
N SER A 93 -14.41 -2.56 -7.88
CA SER A 93 -15.84 -2.70 -8.11
C SER A 93 -16.45 -1.42 -8.66
N LEU A 94 -16.05 -0.27 -8.11
CA LEU A 94 -16.48 1.05 -8.55
C LEU A 94 -16.00 1.36 -9.97
N TYR A 95 -14.76 1.00 -10.32
CA TYR A 95 -14.26 1.11 -11.69
C TYR A 95 -15.07 0.24 -12.65
N ASN A 96 -15.28 -1.04 -12.33
CA ASN A 96 -16.06 -1.97 -13.15
C ASN A 96 -17.52 -1.51 -13.34
N PHE A 97 -18.07 -0.78 -12.38
CA PHE A 97 -19.37 -0.14 -12.50
C PHE A 97 -19.30 1.09 -13.41
N SER A 98 -18.32 1.97 -13.20
CA SER A 98 -18.12 3.19 -13.97
C SER A 98 -17.83 2.93 -15.45
N THR A 99 -17.12 1.84 -15.79
CA THR A 99 -16.86 1.46 -17.19
C THR A 99 -18.12 1.10 -17.97
N LYS A 100 -19.24 0.75 -17.30
CA LYS A 100 -20.53 0.57 -17.97
C LYS A 100 -21.07 1.88 -18.56
N TRP A 101 -20.81 3.01 -17.90
CA TRP A 101 -21.26 4.32 -18.37
C TRP A 101 -20.23 5.04 -19.25
N PHE A 102 -18.95 4.97 -18.91
CA PHE A 102 -17.90 5.74 -19.59
C PHE A 102 -17.11 4.94 -20.65
N GLY A 103 -17.46 3.67 -20.89
CA GLY A 103 -16.91 2.88 -22.00
C GLY A 103 -15.53 2.23 -21.77
N GLY A 104 -14.94 2.41 -20.58
CA GLY A 104 -13.67 1.81 -20.15
C GLY A 104 -12.41 2.48 -20.71
N LEU A 105 -11.24 2.13 -20.17
CA LEU A 105 -9.95 2.69 -20.63
C LEU A 105 -9.60 2.17 -22.03
N LYS A 106 -9.17 3.09 -22.92
CA LYS A 106 -8.50 2.74 -24.18
C LYS A 106 -7.01 2.67 -23.92
N LEU A 107 -6.41 1.51 -24.13
CA LEU A 107 -4.97 1.29 -24.02
C LEU A 107 -4.40 1.06 -25.43
N ASP A 108 -3.49 1.94 -25.82
CA ASP A 108 -2.65 1.78 -27.01
C ASP A 108 -1.46 0.93 -26.62
N ILE A 109 -1.42 -0.32 -27.10
CA ILE A 109 -0.31 -1.23 -26.83
C ILE A 109 0.56 -1.34 -28.07
N GLN A 110 1.85 -1.08 -27.90
CA GLN A 110 2.85 -1.13 -28.96
C GLN A 110 3.80 -2.29 -28.66
N TYR A 111 3.90 -3.24 -29.58
CA TYR A 111 4.82 -4.36 -29.45
C TYR A 111 5.84 -4.32 -30.58
N SER A 112 7.11 -4.46 -30.24
CA SER A 112 8.21 -4.69 -31.17
C SER A 112 8.47 -6.20 -31.23
N ILE A 113 8.22 -6.81 -32.39
CA ILE A 113 8.61 -8.21 -32.60
C ILE A 113 10.03 -8.19 -33.18
N GLU A 114 10.99 -8.55 -32.34
CA GLU A 114 12.35 -8.85 -32.76
C GLU A 114 12.33 -10.23 -33.39
N ALA A 115 12.34 -10.28 -34.72
CA ALA A 115 12.47 -11.53 -35.45
C ALA A 115 13.87 -12.09 -35.16
N ARG A 116 13.93 -13.12 -34.31
CA ARG A 116 15.16 -13.88 -34.06
C ARG A 116 15.50 -14.63 -35.35
N SER A 117 16.57 -14.18 -36.02
CA SER A 117 17.14 -14.78 -37.24
C SER A 117 17.82 -16.10 -36.93
#